data_AF-A0A7C2K8A2-F1
#
_entry.id   AF-A0A7C2K8A2-F1
#
_cell.length_a   1.000
_cell.length_b   1.000
_cell.length_c   1.000
_cell.angle_alpha   90.00
_cell.angle_beta   90.00
_cell.angle_gamma   90.00
#
_symmetry.space_group_name_H-M   'P 1'
#
loop_
_entity.id
_entity.type
_entity.pdbx_description
1 polymer ?
#
loop_
_entity_poly.entity_id
_entity_poly.type
_entity_poly.pdbx_seq_one_letter_code
_entity_poly.pdbx_strand_id
1 'polypeptide(L)'
;MRCPSCSYIFSEELRTCPRCGADVGAELEKLGYFPQPAKEPFLFIEDFQKTPTYEVPAKGQTEVEKPQKREIEINFQELSNEMKDIT
;
A
#
# COMPACT_ATOMS: atom_id res chain seq x y z
N MET A 1 -13.34 -9.17 -10.43
CA MET A 1 -12.41 -10.31 -10.68
C MET A 1 -11.87 -10.30 -12.09
N ARG A 2 -10.59 -10.69 -12.27
CA ARG A 2 -9.96 -10.87 -13.59
C ARG A 2 -9.72 -12.36 -13.84
N CYS A 3 -10.22 -12.90 -14.94
CA CYS A 3 -10.00 -14.31 -15.30
C CYS A 3 -8.52 -14.57 -15.63
N PRO A 4 -7.86 -15.59 -15.03
CA PRO A 4 -6.46 -15.91 -15.34
C PRO A 4 -6.28 -16.43 -16.77
N SER A 5 -7.27 -17.13 -17.33
CA SER A 5 -7.16 -17.75 -18.66
C SER A 5 -7.40 -16.79 -19.82
N CYS A 6 -8.35 -15.84 -19.70
CA CYS A 6 -8.71 -14.95 -20.81
C CYS A 6 -8.60 -13.45 -20.49
N SER A 7 -8.14 -13.11 -19.28
CA SER A 7 -7.95 -11.74 -18.77
C SER A 7 -9.20 -10.85 -18.73
N TYR A 8 -10.39 -11.40 -18.99
CA TYR A 8 -11.66 -10.70 -18.90
C TYR A 8 -11.98 -10.29 -17.46
N ILE A 9 -12.50 -9.07 -17.29
CA ILE A 9 -12.88 -8.52 -15.99
C ILE A 9 -14.40 -8.62 -15.84
N PHE A 10 -14.85 -9.19 -14.73
CA PHE A 10 -16.26 -9.42 -14.43
C PHE A 10 -16.54 -9.36 -12.93
N SER A 11 -17.83 -9.37 -12.55
CA SER A 11 -18.28 -9.27 -11.15
C SER A 11 -17.75 -10.42 -10.30
N GLU A 12 -17.48 -10.13 -9.01
CA GLU A 12 -16.97 -11.11 -8.03
C GLU A 12 -17.96 -12.21 -7.64
N GLU A 13 -19.24 -11.96 -7.88
CA GLU A 13 -20.34 -12.87 -7.58
C GLU A 13 -20.32 -14.12 -8.46
N LEU A 14 -19.72 -14.03 -9.66
CA LEU A 14 -19.66 -15.14 -10.61
C LEU A 14 -18.41 -15.99 -10.33
N ARG A 15 -18.61 -17.28 -10.07
CA ARG A 15 -17.51 -18.26 -9.93
C ARG A 15 -16.92 -18.69 -11.26
N THR A 16 -17.62 -18.49 -12.36
CA THR A 16 -17.21 -18.92 -13.70
C THR A 16 -17.05 -17.71 -14.61
N CYS A 17 -15.98 -17.67 -15.42
CA CYS A 17 -15.78 -16.59 -16.37
C CYS A 17 -16.82 -16.66 -17.50
N PRO A 18 -17.62 -15.61 -17.76
CA PRO A 18 -18.64 -15.62 -18.81
C PRO A 18 -18.05 -15.62 -20.23
N ARG A 19 -16.75 -15.32 -20.39
CA ARG A 19 -16.09 -15.24 -21.70
C ARG A 19 -15.46 -16.56 -22.14
N CYS A 20 -14.81 -17.30 -21.22
CA CYS A 20 -14.09 -18.53 -21.55
C CYS A 20 -14.60 -19.78 -20.81
N GLY A 21 -15.54 -19.63 -19.88
CA GLY A 21 -16.08 -20.75 -19.10
C GLY A 21 -15.11 -21.32 -18.05
N ALA A 22 -13.94 -20.71 -17.84
CA ALA A 22 -13.00 -21.14 -16.81
C ALA A 22 -13.60 -20.94 -15.41
N ASP A 23 -13.47 -21.95 -14.54
CA ASP A 23 -13.82 -21.85 -13.13
C ASP A 23 -12.75 -21.02 -12.40
N VAL A 24 -13.14 -19.83 -11.97
CA VAL A 24 -12.30 -18.87 -11.26
C VAL A 24 -12.59 -18.93 -9.74
N GLY A 25 -13.63 -19.68 -9.33
CA GLY A 25 -13.98 -19.87 -7.92
C GLY A 25 -12.94 -20.68 -7.17
N ALA A 26 -12.37 -21.71 -7.81
CA ALA A 26 -11.31 -22.54 -7.22
C ALA A 26 -10.00 -21.76 -6.95
N GLU A 27 -9.70 -20.75 -7.78
CA GLU A 27 -8.54 -19.87 -7.57
C GLU A 27 -8.76 -18.98 -6.33
N LEU A 28 -10.00 -18.53 -6.10
CA LEU A 28 -10.36 -17.74 -4.94
C LEU A 28 -10.29 -18.54 -3.64
N GLU A 29 -10.69 -19.81 -3.66
CA GLU A 29 -10.56 -20.71 -2.51
C GLU A 29 -9.09 -20.99 -2.14
N LYS A 30 -8.20 -21.07 -3.13
CA LYS A 30 -6.75 -21.20 -2.90
C LYS A 30 -6.13 -19.93 -2.32
N LEU A 31 -6.55 -18.75 -2.79
CA LEU A 31 -6.13 -17.46 -2.22
C LEU A 31 -6.80 -17.15 -0.87
N GLY A 32 -7.94 -17.81 -0.60
CA GLY A 32 -8.73 -17.66 0.62
C GLY A 32 -8.10 -18.26 1.88
N TYR A 33 -6.88 -18.83 1.80
CA TYR A 33 -6.12 -19.16 3.00
C TYR A 33 -5.53 -17.88 3.61
N PHE A 34 -6.42 -17.09 4.21
CA PHE A 34 -6.02 -15.96 5.03
C PHE A 34 -5.24 -16.52 6.22
N PRO A 35 -4.05 -15.98 6.53
CA PRO A 35 -3.29 -16.44 7.69
C PRO A 35 -4.19 -16.36 8.91
N GLN A 36 -4.16 -17.41 9.74
CA GLN A 36 -4.89 -17.41 11.00
C GLN A 36 -4.48 -16.16 11.78
N PRO A 37 -5.42 -15.41 12.38
CA PRO A 37 -5.08 -14.28 13.21
C PRO A 37 -4.12 -14.74 14.31
N ALA A 38 -3.12 -13.91 14.61
CA ALA A 38 -2.21 -14.20 15.71
C ALA A 38 -3.01 -14.40 17.00
N LYS A 39 -2.68 -15.43 17.77
CA LYS A 39 -3.36 -15.72 19.05
C LYS A 39 -3.18 -14.59 20.07
N GLU A 40 -2.09 -13.85 19.93
CA GLU A 40 -1.70 -12.77 20.81
C GLU A 40 -1.71 -11.44 20.05
N PRO A 41 -2.05 -10.34 20.73
CA PRO A 41 -2.02 -9.03 20.13
C PRO A 41 -0.59 -8.68 19.68
N PHE A 42 -0.50 -7.98 18.54
CA PHE A 42 0.79 -7.56 17.97
C PHE A 42 1.55 -6.55 18.85
N LEU A 43 0.82 -5.78 19.67
CA LEU A 43 1.38 -4.78 20.58
C LEU A 43 0.76 -4.94 21.95
N PHE A 44 1.58 -4.76 22.97
CA PHE A 44 1.16 -4.65 24.35
C PHE A 44 1.25 -3.20 24.83
N ILE A 45 0.56 -2.87 25.92
CA ILE A 45 0.54 -1.49 26.47
C ILE A 45 1.95 -1.08 26.92
N GLU A 46 2.76 -2.06 27.32
CA GLU A 46 4.14 -1.92 27.75
C GLU A 46 5.06 -1.46 26.61
N ASP A 47 4.73 -1.77 25.35
CA ASP A 47 5.52 -1.35 24.18
C ASP A 47 5.46 0.17 23.96
N PHE A 48 4.38 0.82 24.40
CA PHE A 48 4.22 2.28 24.33
C PHE A 48 4.97 3.03 25.43
N GLN A 49 5.46 2.34 26.46
CA GLN A 49 6.19 2.97 27.57
C GLN A 49 7.66 3.21 27.23
N LYS A 50 8.19 2.48 26.24
CA LYS A 50 9.57 2.63 25.80
C LYS A 50 9.67 3.76 24.80
N THR A 51 10.39 4.82 25.15
CA THR A 51 10.85 5.77 24.16
C THR A 51 11.83 5.05 23.23
N PRO A 52 11.60 5.02 21.91
CA PRO A 52 12.54 4.43 20.99
C PRO A 52 13.88 5.15 21.15
N THR A 53 14.91 4.41 21.52
CA THR A 53 16.27 4.94 21.58
C THR A 53 16.78 5.00 20.15
N TYR A 54 16.83 6.19 19.60
CA TYR A 54 17.52 6.46 18.36
C TYR A 54 18.99 6.72 18.68
N GLU A 55 19.91 6.05 18.00
CA GLU A 55 21.30 6.47 18.01
C GLU A 55 21.37 7.83 17.33
N VAL A 56 21.65 8.87 18.11
CA VAL A 56 21.98 10.19 17.58
C VAL A 56 23.38 10.08 16.97
N PRO A 57 23.57 10.17 15.65
CA PRO A 57 24.91 10.35 15.11
C PRO A 57 25.51 11.62 15.72
N ALA A 58 26.71 11.49 16.29
CA ALA A 58 27.35 12.52 17.10
C ALA A 58 27.35 13.90 16.40
N LYS A 59 26.92 14.91 17.15
CA LYS A 59 26.75 16.30 16.73
C LYS A 59 28.03 16.91 16.14
N GLY A 60 27.90 17.51 14.97
CA GLY A 60 28.65 18.69 14.55
C GLY A 60 27.68 19.84 14.26
N GLN A 61 27.62 20.81 15.19
CA GLN A 61 27.17 22.21 15.04
C GLN A 61 25.64 22.53 14.91
N THR A 62 25.10 23.10 16.00
CA THR A 62 24.18 24.26 16.11
C THR A 62 23.08 24.48 15.07
N GLU A 63 21.80 24.27 15.43
CA GLU A 63 20.79 25.30 15.78
C GLU A 63 19.41 24.63 16.01
N VAL A 64 18.60 25.20 16.90
CA VAL A 64 17.24 24.72 17.21
C VAL A 64 16.32 25.15 16.07
N GLU A 65 15.94 24.23 15.19
CA GLU A 65 14.94 24.52 14.15
C GLU A 65 13.61 23.80 14.43
N LYS A 66 12.59 24.62 14.69
CA LYS A 66 11.16 24.29 14.77
C LYS A 66 10.80 23.31 13.65
N PRO A 67 9.92 22.31 13.85
CA PRO A 67 9.55 21.36 12.81
C PRO A 67 9.00 22.12 11.61
N GLN A 68 9.83 22.32 10.59
CA GLN A 68 9.42 22.92 9.34
C GLN A 68 8.47 21.91 8.70
N LYS A 69 7.17 22.25 8.66
CA LYS A 69 6.25 21.60 7.75
C LYS A 69 6.87 21.75 6.36
N ARG A 70 7.30 20.63 5.78
CA ARG A 70 7.74 20.60 4.39
C ARG A 70 6.49 20.75 3.55
N GLU A 71 6.07 22.00 3.33
CA GLU A 71 5.08 22.33 2.33
C GLU A 71 5.75 22.09 0.98
N ILE A 72 5.22 21.14 0.23
CA ILE A 72 5.70 20.86 -1.12
C ILE A 72 4.96 21.85 -2.01
N GLU A 73 5.68 22.86 -2.53
CA GLU A 73 5.15 23.74 -3.56
C GLU A 73 5.04 22.96 -4.86
N ILE A 74 3.81 22.62 -5.24
CA ILE A 74 3.54 21.92 -6.50
C ILE A 74 3.59 22.96 -7.62
N ASN A 75 4.59 22.86 -8.50
CA ASN A 75 4.67 23.70 -9.69
C ASN A 75 3.71 23.20 -10.78
N PHE A 76 2.57 23.87 -10.90
CA PHE A 76 1.54 23.50 -11.87
C PHE A 76 1.95 23.70 -13.34
N GLN A 77 2.96 24.53 -13.63
CA GLN A 77 3.43 24.72 -15.01
C GLN A 77 4.21 23.51 -15.52
N GLU A 78 5.05 22.89 -14.69
CA GLU A 78 5.80 21.68 -15.06
C GLU A 78 4.85 20.50 -15.33
N LEU A 79 3.89 20.26 -14.45
CA LEU A 79 2.84 19.24 -14.65
C LEU A 79 2.06 19.46 -15.94
N SER A 80 1.76 20.73 -16.29
CA SER A 80 1.01 21.04 -17.50
C SER A 80 1.80 20.80 -18.80
N ASN A 81 3.13 20.87 -18.73
CA ASN A 81 4.00 20.59 -19.87
C ASN A 81 4.16 19.09 -20.06
N GLU A 82 4.36 18.32 -18.97
CA GLU A 82 4.41 16.85 -19.04
C GLU A 82 3.13 16.23 -19.62
N MET A 83 1.96 16.81 -19.32
CA MET A 83 0.69 16.35 -19.90
C MET A 83 0.56 16.63 -21.41
N LYS A 84 1.24 17.67 -21.93
CA LYS A 84 1.22 17.99 -23.37
C LYS A 84 2.13 17.07 -24.17
N ASP A 85 3.22 16.59 -23.58
CA ASP A 85 4.14 15.65 -24.24
C ASP A 85 3.56 14.22 -24.37
N ILE A 86 2.43 13.94 -23.70
CA ILE A 86 1.73 12.65 -23.74
C ILE A 86 0.62 12.61 -24.81
N THR A 87 0.28 13.73 -25.45
CA THR A 87 -0.76 13.82 -26.50
C THR A 87 -0.16 13.92 -27.89
#